data_AF-D2K6A4-F1
#
_entry.id   AF-D2K6A4-F1
#
_cell.length_a   1.000
_cell.length_b   1.000
_cell.length_c   1.000
_cell.angle_alpha   90.00
_cell.angle_beta   90.00
_cell.angle_gamma   90.00
#
_symmetry.space_group_name_H-M   'P 1'
#
loop_
_entity.id
_entity.type
_entity.pdbx_description
1 polymer ?
#
loop_
_entity_poly.entity_id
_entity_poly.type
_entity_poly.pdbx_seq_one_letter_code
_entity_poly.pdbx_strand_id
1 'polypeptide(L)'
;GFYRFTTVRPGPYPWRNHLNAWRPAHIHFSVFGTAFTQRLVTQMYFPNDPLFPHDPILQSVTDDAARQRLVATYDHSLSVPEFSLGYHWDIVLDGPNATWIEEG
;
A
#
# COMPACT_ATOMS: atom_id res chain seq x y z
N GLY A 1 3.41 -16.68 4.00
CA GLY A 1 2.65 -16.74 5.27
C GLY A 1 1.36 -15.93 5.12
N PHE A 2 0.50 -15.89 6.13
CA PHE A 2 -0.73 -15.09 6.11
C PHE A 2 -0.75 -14.09 7.26
N TYR A 3 -1.37 -12.93 7.03
CA TYR A 3 -1.59 -11.90 8.03
C TYR A 3 -3.01 -11.34 7.89
N ARG A 4 -3.56 -10.80 8.99
CA ARG A 4 -4.87 -10.16 9.01
C ARG A 4 -4.91 -9.12 10.11
N PHE A 5 -5.50 -7.97 9.83
CA PHE A 5 -5.86 -6.96 10.83
C PHE A 5 -7.19 -6.31 10.44
N THR A 6 -7.83 -5.64 11.39
CA THR A 6 -9.03 -4.83 11.18
C THR A 6 -8.72 -3.41 11.60
N THR A 7 -9.05 -2.44 10.75
CA THR A 7 -8.77 -1.02 11.00
C THR A 7 -9.82 -0.15 10.31
N VAL A 8 -9.79 1.15 10.58
CA VAL A 8 -10.56 2.15 9.85
C VAL A 8 -9.76 2.57 8.62
N ARG A 9 -10.41 2.63 7.45
CA ARG A 9 -9.76 3.15 6.23
C ARG A 9 -9.30 4.60 6.49
N PRO A 10 -8.00 4.89 6.37
CA PRO A 10 -7.49 6.23 6.60
C PRO A 10 -8.02 7.22 5.56
N GLY A 11 -8.18 8.48 5.96
CA GLY A 11 -8.45 9.58 5.04
C GLY A 11 -7.17 10.06 4.36
N PRO A 12 -7.27 10.65 3.15
CA PRO A 12 -6.19 11.45 2.57
C PRO A 12 -5.75 12.59 3.49
N TYR A 13 -4.48 13.00 3.39
CA TYR A 13 -3.95 14.12 4.18
C TYR A 13 -3.03 15.05 3.37
N PRO A 14 -2.99 16.36 3.68
CA PRO A 14 -2.12 17.31 3.01
C PRO A 14 -0.68 17.20 3.54
N TRP A 15 0.30 17.57 2.71
CA TRP A 15 1.71 17.55 3.10
C TRP A 15 2.54 18.62 2.37
N ARG A 16 3.73 18.91 2.88
CA ARG A 16 4.61 19.98 2.37
C ARG A 16 5.60 19.45 1.34
N ASN A 17 5.10 19.09 0.16
CA ASN A 17 5.93 18.69 -1.00
C ASN A 17 5.87 19.75 -2.12
N HIS A 18 4.67 20.06 -2.60
CA HIS A 18 4.39 21.13 -3.57
C HIS A 18 3.05 21.81 -3.25
N LEU A 19 2.69 22.86 -4.00
CA LEU A 19 1.41 23.55 -3.79
C LEU A 19 0.24 22.57 -3.94
N ASN A 20 -0.62 22.50 -2.91
CA ASN A 20 -1.78 21.62 -2.87
C ASN A 20 -1.42 20.12 -2.98
N ALA A 21 -0.32 19.69 -2.38
CA ALA A 21 0.05 18.28 -2.33
C ALA A 21 -0.78 17.53 -1.28
N TRP A 22 -1.38 16.41 -1.70
CA TRP A 22 -2.14 15.49 -0.87
C TRP A 22 -1.64 14.07 -1.06
N ARG A 23 -1.65 13.30 0.03
CA ARG A 23 -1.38 11.86 -0.02
C ARG A 23 -2.69 11.09 -0.14
N PRO A 24 -2.80 10.08 -1.02
CA PRO A 24 -3.95 9.18 -1.10
C PRO A 24 -4.16 8.43 0.22
N ALA A 25 -5.30 7.77 0.38
CA ALA A 25 -5.47 6.86 1.51
C ALA A 25 -4.44 5.72 1.44
N HIS A 26 -3.60 5.57 2.47
CA HIS A 26 -2.57 4.53 2.53
C HIS A 26 -2.32 4.03 3.96
N ILE A 27 -1.80 2.81 4.08
CA ILE A 27 -1.34 2.20 5.33
C ILE A 27 0.14 1.88 5.19
N HIS A 28 0.97 2.33 6.14
CA HIS A 28 2.38 1.96 6.21
C HIS A 28 2.55 0.54 6.77
N PHE A 29 3.48 -0.19 6.18
CA PHE A 29 3.87 -1.52 6.61
C PHE A 29 5.38 -1.57 6.87
N SER A 30 5.74 -2.25 7.95
CA SER A 30 7.11 -2.65 8.20
C SER A 30 7.13 -4.16 8.43
N VAL A 31 7.84 -4.89 7.56
CA VAL A 31 7.90 -6.35 7.56
C VAL A 31 9.35 -6.78 7.72
N PHE A 32 9.56 -7.78 8.56
CA PHE A 32 10.85 -8.47 8.69
C PHE A 32 10.69 -9.87 8.10
N GLY A 33 11.48 -10.19 7.08
CA GLY A 33 11.64 -11.56 6.60
C GLY A 33 12.49 -12.43 7.53
N THR A 34 12.90 -13.60 7.03
CA THR A 34 13.72 -14.55 7.79
C THR A 34 15.22 -14.21 7.75
N ALA A 35 15.66 -13.41 6.79
CA ALA A 35 17.02 -12.89 6.70
C ALA A 35 17.05 -11.37 6.97
N PHE A 36 18.16 -10.87 7.53
CA PHE A 36 18.33 -9.44 7.86
C PHE A 36 18.15 -8.52 6.64
N THR A 37 18.55 -8.98 5.45
CA THR A 37 18.38 -8.24 4.18
C THR A 37 16.93 -8.11 3.73
N GLN A 38 15.98 -8.83 4.37
CA GLN A 38 14.56 -8.83 4.01
C GLN A 38 13.73 -7.89 4.90
N ARG A 39 14.31 -6.76 5.33
CA ARG A 39 13.54 -5.70 5.99
C ARG A 39 12.90 -4.82 4.93
N LEU A 40 11.57 -4.76 4.97
CA LEU A 40 10.75 -3.97 4.07
C LEU A 40 10.05 -2.87 4.86
N VAL A 41 10.17 -1.63 4.41
CA VAL A 41 9.27 -0.54 4.76
C VAL A 41 8.59 -0.09 3.47
N THR A 42 7.27 -0.04 3.48
CA THR A 42 6.47 0.27 2.29
C THR A 42 5.10 0.80 2.71
N GLN A 43 4.28 1.15 1.72
CA GLN A 43 2.93 1.61 1.91
C GLN A 43 1.97 0.91 0.94
N MET A 44 0.82 0.50 1.49
CA MET A 44 -0.31 -0.04 0.74
C MET A 44 -1.32 1.05 0.46
N TYR A 45 -1.91 1.05 -0.74
CA TYR A 45 -2.94 1.98 -1.17
C TYR A 45 -4.28 1.28 -1.42
N PHE A 46 -5.38 2.03 -1.37
CA PHE A 46 -6.72 1.53 -1.70
C PHE A 46 -7.03 1.74 -3.19
N PRO A 47 -7.81 0.84 -3.83
CA PRO A 47 -8.08 0.93 -5.26
C PRO A 47 -8.92 2.16 -5.60
N ASN A 48 -8.73 2.68 -6.82
CA ASN A 48 -9.50 3.79 -7.41
C ASN A 48 -9.41 5.12 -6.63
N ASP A 49 -8.31 5.39 -5.94
CA ASP A 49 -8.10 6.68 -5.29
C ASP A 49 -7.78 7.77 -6.34
N PRO A 50 -8.56 8.86 -6.43
CA PRO A 50 -8.35 9.91 -7.43
C PRO A 50 -7.04 10.69 -7.26
N LEU A 51 -6.35 10.53 -6.12
CA LEU A 51 -5.07 11.19 -5.86
C LEU A 51 -3.87 10.47 -6.47
N PHE A 52 -4.03 9.26 -7.02
CA PHE A 52 -2.93 8.49 -7.63
C PHE A 52 -2.14 9.25 -8.71
N PRO A 53 -2.77 9.99 -9.65
CA PRO A 53 -2.02 10.75 -10.65
C PRO A 53 -1.22 11.92 -10.07
N HIS A 54 -1.54 12.34 -8.84
CA HIS A 54 -0.98 13.52 -8.19
C HIS A 54 0.02 13.22 -7.09
N ASP A 55 0.11 11.96 -6.63
CA ASP A 55 1.00 11.56 -5.54
C ASP A 55 2.44 11.31 -6.01
N PRO A 56 3.41 12.19 -5.69
CA PRO A 56 4.80 12.01 -6.11
C PRO A 56 5.45 10.73 -5.58
N ILE A 57 4.99 10.20 -4.44
CA ILE A 57 5.52 8.96 -3.87
C ILE A 57 5.07 7.76 -4.70
N LEU A 58 3.77 7.62 -4.99
CA LEU A 58 3.31 6.58 -5.90
C LEU A 58 3.92 6.71 -7.31
N GLN A 59 4.07 7.94 -7.81
CA GLN A 59 4.64 8.21 -9.14
C GLN A 59 6.16 7.95 -9.21
N SER A 60 6.88 7.87 -8.08
CA SER A 60 8.31 7.51 -8.08
C SER A 60 8.55 6.05 -8.45
N VAL A 61 7.52 5.19 -8.31
CA VAL A 61 7.55 3.79 -8.75
C VAL A 61 7.29 3.75 -10.25
N THR A 62 8.36 3.78 -11.05
CA THR A 62 8.29 3.93 -12.51
C THR A 62 7.79 2.69 -13.26
N ASP A 63 7.94 1.49 -12.69
CA ASP A 63 7.33 0.27 -13.24
C ASP A 63 5.85 0.20 -12.85
N ASP A 64 4.98 0.21 -13.85
CA ASP A 64 3.53 0.11 -13.67
C ASP A 64 3.11 -1.17 -12.95
N ALA A 65 3.79 -2.30 -13.23
CA ALA A 65 3.49 -3.56 -12.56
C ALA A 65 3.86 -3.50 -11.07
N ALA A 66 5.03 -2.94 -10.73
CA ALA A 66 5.42 -2.69 -9.35
C ALA A 66 4.48 -1.72 -8.63
N ARG A 67 4.03 -0.66 -9.31
CA ARG A 67 3.08 0.31 -8.77
C ARG A 67 1.73 -0.34 -8.46
N GLN A 68 1.22 -1.17 -9.36
CA GLN A 68 -0.02 -1.94 -9.16
C GLN A 68 0.09 -2.89 -7.96
N ARG A 69 1.26 -3.48 -7.70
CA ARG A 69 1.49 -4.32 -6.51
C ARG A 69 1.38 -3.56 -5.18
N LEU A 70 1.41 -2.23 -5.17
CA LEU A 70 1.18 -1.43 -3.94
C LEU A 70 -0.31 -1.20 -3.66
N VAL A 71 -1.20 -1.52 -4.60
CA VAL A 71 -2.65 -1.28 -4.47
C VAL A 71 -3.35 -2.55 -4.00
N ALA A 72 -4.05 -2.48 -2.87
CA ALA A 72 -4.87 -3.58 -2.38
C ALA A 72 -6.07 -3.82 -3.31
N THR A 73 -6.55 -5.06 -3.34
CA THR A 73 -7.76 -5.44 -4.08
C THR A 73 -8.93 -5.55 -3.11
N TYR A 74 -10.07 -4.94 -3.44
CA TYR A 74 -11.30 -5.18 -2.71
C TYR A 74 -11.76 -6.62 -2.92
N ASP A 75 -12.05 -7.34 -1.84
CA ASP A 75 -12.54 -8.70 -1.87
C ASP A 75 -13.80 -8.80 -1.02
N HIS A 76 -14.94 -8.96 -1.70
CA HIS A 76 -16.23 -9.04 -1.04
C HIS A 76 -16.37 -10.29 -0.16
N SER A 77 -15.67 -11.38 -0.48
CA SER A 77 -15.70 -12.62 0.31
C SER A 77 -15.08 -12.45 1.71
N LEU A 78 -14.21 -11.45 1.87
CA LEU A 78 -13.60 -11.08 3.14
C LEU A 78 -14.46 -10.13 3.98
N SER A 79 -15.61 -9.67 3.46
CA SER A 79 -16.51 -8.80 4.21
C SER A 79 -17.23 -9.55 5.34
N VAL A 80 -17.50 -8.82 6.43
CA VAL A 80 -18.28 -9.31 7.56
C VAL A 80 -19.56 -8.48 7.61
N PRO A 81 -20.75 -9.11 7.48
CA PRO A 81 -22.03 -8.41 7.54
C PRO A 81 -22.12 -7.49 8.76
N GLU A 82 -22.61 -6.27 8.55
CA GLU A 82 -22.83 -5.27 9.60
C GLU A 82 -21.56 -4.83 10.37
N PHE A 83 -20.37 -5.19 9.88
CA PHE A 83 -19.11 -4.93 10.59
C PHE A 83 -18.03 -4.31 9.71
N SER A 84 -17.57 -5.00 8.67
CA SER A 84 -16.42 -4.51 7.89
C SER A 84 -16.41 -4.97 6.43
N LEU A 85 -15.87 -4.12 5.56
CA LEU A 85 -15.43 -4.53 4.22
C LEU A 85 -14.07 -5.23 4.28
N GLY A 86 -13.73 -5.97 3.23
CA GLY A 86 -12.48 -6.74 3.14
C GLY A 86 -11.59 -6.31 1.98
N TYR A 87 -10.29 -6.27 2.22
CA TYR A 87 -9.26 -6.01 1.21
C TYR A 87 -8.17 -7.07 1.33
N HIS A 88 -7.68 -7.51 0.17
CA HIS A 88 -6.55 -8.43 0.05
C HIS A 88 -5.34 -7.70 -0.51
N TRP A 89 -4.16 -7.94 0.08
CA TRP A 89 -2.91 -7.36 -0.39
C TRP A 89 -1.75 -8.30 -0.08
N ASP A 90 -0.94 -8.60 -1.09
CA ASP A 90 0.21 -9.49 -0.95
C ASP A 90 1.51 -8.68 -0.82
N ILE A 91 2.38 -9.15 0.07
CA ILE A 91 3.72 -8.59 0.27
C ILE A 91 4.74 -9.64 -0.15
N VAL A 92 5.55 -9.30 -1.15
CA VAL A 92 6.61 -10.15 -1.68
C VAL A 92 7.96 -9.57 -1.27
N LEU A 93 8.73 -10.31 -0.47
CA LEU A 93 9.96 -9.78 0.15
C LEU A 93 11.20 -9.84 -0.76
N ASP A 94 11.21 -10.71 -1.77
CA ASP A 94 12.37 -10.93 -2.63
C ASP A 94 11.95 -11.56 -3.98
N GLY A 95 12.86 -11.60 -4.94
CA GLY A 95 12.66 -12.12 -6.29
C GLY A 95 12.10 -11.08 -7.27
N PRO A 96 11.80 -11.50 -8.51
CA PRO A 96 11.44 -10.57 -9.59
C PRO A 96 10.13 -9.81 -9.36
N ASN A 97 9.30 -10.26 -8.41
CA ASN A 97 8.02 -9.64 -8.07
C ASN A 97 8.03 -8.98 -6.70
N ALA A 98 9.22 -8.66 -6.15
CA ALA A 98 9.33 -8.01 -4.86
C ALA A 98 8.47 -6.73 -4.79
N THR A 99 7.85 -6.51 -3.63
CA THR A 99 7.09 -5.30 -3.31
C THR A 99 8.07 -4.14 -3.21
N TRP A 100 7.73 -3.01 -3.81
CA TRP A 100 8.58 -1.83 -3.81
C TRP A 100 8.83 -1.33 -2.38
N ILE A 101 10.08 -0.93 -2.12
CA ILE A 101 10.56 -0.47 -0.82
C ILE A 101 10.70 1.05 -0.84
N GLU A 102 10.33 1.73 0.24
CA GLU A 102 10.74 3.12 0.43
C GLU A 102 12.26 3.13 0.67
N GLU A 103 13.02 3.87 -0.13
CA GLU A 103 14.41 4.19 0.20
C GLU A 103 14.43 5.09 1.44
N GLY A 104 15.18 4.68 2.46
CA GLY A 104 15.36 5.42 3.71
C GLY A 104 16.42 6.50 3.63
#